data_AF-Q2G9U0-F1
#
_entry.id   AF-Q2G9U0-F1
#
_cell.length_a   1.000
_cell.length_b   1.000
_cell.length_c   1.000
_cell.angle_alpha   90.00
_cell.angle_beta   90.00
_cell.angle_gamma   90.00
#
_symmetry.space_group_name_H-M   'P 1'
#
loop_
_entity.id
_entity.type
_entity.pdbx_description
1 polymer ?
#
loop_
_entity_poly.entity_id
_entity_poly.type
_entity_poly.pdbx_seq_one_letter_code
_entity_poly.pdbx_strand_id
1 'polypeptide(L)' 'MYRLRLIVTALGLALSGCGSAPAEPEHPPLDPVMAEALQGQLMVDPDLTQQNLRNLAIMPGGPADPAAPLPDSPR' A
#
# COMPACT_ATOMS: atom_id res chain seq x y z
N MET A 1 37.44 -1.12 -26.88
CA MET A 1 37.40 -0.32 -25.63
C MET A 1 36.16 0.59 -25.52
N TYR A 2 35.63 1.14 -26.62
CA TYR A 2 34.45 2.05 -26.57
C TYR A 2 33.14 1.38 -26.11
N ARG A 3 32.90 0.12 -26.51
CA ARG A 3 31.70 -0.65 -26.12
C ARG A 3 31.64 -0.95 -24.62
N LEU A 4 32.78 -1.26 -24.01
CA LEU A 4 32.88 -1.50 -22.57
C LEU A 4 32.57 -0.22 -21.79
N ARG A 5 33.07 0.93 -22.26
CA ARG A 5 32.76 2.24 -21.66
C ARG A 5 31.26 2.54 -21.68
N LEU A 6 30.61 2.31 -22.83
CA LEU A 6 29.16 2.50 -22.97
C LEU A 6 28.35 1.65 -21.99
N ILE A 7 28.71 0.37 -21.83
CA ILE A 7 28.02 -0.56 -20.91
C ILE A 7 28.17 -0.09 -19.46
N VAL A 8 29.38 0.33 -19.06
CA VAL A 8 29.63 0.81 -17.70
C VAL A 8 28.84 2.11 -17.40
N THR A 9 28.78 3.05 -18.36
CA THR A 9 27.97 4.26 -18.20
C THR A 9 26.46 3.97 -18.13
N ALA A 10 25.97 3.06 -18.96
CA ALA A 10 24.55 2.69 -18.95
C ALA A 10 24.15 2.03 -17.63
N LEU A 11 25.02 1.15 -17.10
CA LEU A 11 24.78 0.49 -15.82
C LEU A 11 24.82 1.49 -14.65
N GLY A 12 25.76 2.44 -14.65
CA GLY A 12 25.82 3.49 -13.63
C GLY A 12 24.58 4.39 -13.61
N LEU A 13 24.03 4.72 -14.78
CA LEU A 13 22.79 5.49 -14.90
C LEU A 13 21.55 4.70 -14.43
N ALA A 14 21.52 3.38 -14.65
CA ALA A 14 20.41 2.54 -14.20
C ALA A 14 20.37 2.40 -12.67
N LEU A 15 21.52 2.46 -12.00
CA LEU A 15 21.61 2.28 -10.54
C LEU A 15 21.37 3.58 -9.74
N SER A 16 21.36 4.76 -10.36
CA SER A 16 21.26 6.04 -9.64
C SER A 16 19.89 6.29 -8.99
N GLY A 17 18.84 5.55 -9.38
CA GLY A 17 17.51 5.63 -8.78
C GLY A 17 17.31 4.75 -7.54
N CYS A 18 18.23 3.82 -7.27
CA CYS A 18 18.10 2.87 -6.15
C CYS A 18 18.63 3.52 -4.87
N GLY A 19 17.76 4.25 -4.17
CA GLY A 19 18.13 5.04 -2.99
C GLY A 19 17.57 6.46 -2.97
N SER A 20 16.71 6.82 -3.94
CA SER A 20 15.93 8.04 -3.84
C SER A 20 15.17 8.04 -2.52
N ALA A 21 15.27 9.15 -1.78
CA ALA A 21 14.46 9.35 -0.59
C ALA A 21 12.97 9.16 -0.95
N PRO A 22 12.17 8.59 -0.05
CA PRO A 22 10.72 8.57 -0.24
C PRO A 22 10.27 10.01 -0.48
N ALA A 23 9.42 10.20 -1.49
CA ALA A 23 8.83 11.51 -1.75
C ALA A 23 8.19 12.02 -0.46
N GLU A 24 8.46 13.28 -0.11
CA GLU A 24 7.75 13.87 1.02
C GLU A 24 6.25 13.77 0.77
N PRO A 25 5.47 13.32 1.77
CA PRO A 25 4.03 13.20 1.62
C PRO A 25 3.47 14.58 1.27
N GLU A 26 2.81 14.67 0.12
CA GLU A 26 2.15 15.88 -0.40
C GLU A 26 0.92 16.29 0.42
N HIS A 27 0.76 15.71 1.61
CA HIS A 27 -0.41 15.88 2.44
C HIS A 27 -0.21 17.10 3.33
N PRO A 28 -1.25 17.95 3.49
CA PRO A 28 -1.20 19.01 4.48
C PRO A 28 -0.88 18.42 5.86
N PRO A 29 -0.17 19.16 6.74
CA PRO A 29 0.11 18.69 8.08
C PRO A 29 -1.20 18.24 8.72
N LEU A 30 -1.24 16.98 9.16
CA LEU A 30 -2.38 16.42 9.86
C LEU A 30 -2.71 17.38 11.01
N ASP A 31 -3.96 17.84 11.04
CA ASP A 31 -4.50 18.57 12.18
C ASP A 31 -4.10 17.79 13.45
N PRO A 32 -3.49 18.42 14.47
CA PRO A 32 -3.04 17.72 15.67
C PRO A 32 -4.13 16.81 16.28
N VAL A 33 -5.41 17.21 16.18
CA VAL A 33 -6.54 16.37 16.62
C VAL A 33 -6.66 15.10 15.78
N MET A 34 -6.49 15.20 14.46
CA MET A 34 -6.48 14.05 13.56
C MET A 34 -5.26 13.15 13.79
N ALA A 35 -4.08 13.72 14.04
CA ALA A 35 -2.88 12.95 14.32
C ALA A 35 -3.02 12.13 15.62
N GLU A 36 -3.60 12.73 16.67
CA GLU A 36 -3.89 12.04 17.92
C GLU A 36 -4.95 10.94 17.74
N ALA A 37 -6.01 11.21 16.96
CA ALA A 37 -7.05 10.23 16.67
C ALA A 37 -6.51 9.00 15.92
N LEU A 38 -5.54 9.18 15.02
CA LEU A 38 -4.88 8.08 14.29
C LEU A 38 -3.92 7.27 15.18
N GLN A 39 -3.34 7.89 16.20
CA GLN A 39 -2.40 7.24 17.14
C GLN A 39 -3.12 6.56 18.31
N GLY A 40 -4.35 6.96 18.60
CA GLY A 40 -5.21 6.32 19.60
C GLY A 40 -5.55 4.88 19.24
N GLN A 41 -5.86 4.06 20.24
CA GLN A 41 -6.40 2.72 19.97
C GLN A 41 -7.72 2.85 19.23
N LEU A 42 -7.76 2.33 18.01
CA LEU A 42 -8.99 2.21 17.25
C LEU A 42 -9.92 1.25 18.00
N MET A 43 -11.02 1.75 18.54
CA MET A 43 -12.04 0.88 19.12
C MET A 43 -12.65 0.05 17.99
N VAL A 44 -12.29 -1.23 17.96
CA VAL A 44 -12.86 -2.19 17.01
C VAL A 44 -14.13 -2.73 17.62
N ASP A 45 -15.24 -2.64 16.88
CA ASP A 45 -16.48 -3.29 17.26
C ASP A 45 -16.24 -4.83 17.34
N PRO A 46 -16.48 -5.46 18.51
CA PRO A 46 -16.28 -6.91 18.65
C PRO A 46 -17.15 -7.72 17.68
N ASP A 47 -18.31 -7.19 17.27
CA ASP A 47 -19.17 -7.84 16.29
C ASP A 47 -18.52 -7.81 14.90
N LEU A 48 -17.83 -6.72 14.53
CA LEU A 48 -17.09 -6.63 13.26
C LEU A 48 -15.93 -7.62 13.22
N THR A 49 -15.31 -7.93 14.36
CA THR A 49 -14.25 -8.96 14.42
C THR A 49 -14.80 -10.34 14.06
N GLN A 50 -15.96 -10.71 14.62
CA GLN A 50 -16.61 -11.98 14.29
C GLN A 50 -17.09 -12.01 12.84
N GLN A 51 -17.61 -10.90 12.32
CA GLN A 51 -18.02 -10.80 10.92
C GLN A 51 -16.83 -10.93 9.96
N ASN A 52 -15.69 -10.32 10.26
CA ASN A 52 -14.48 -10.44 9.44
C ASN A 52 -13.92 -11.87 9.44
N LEU A 53 -13.89 -12.53 10.59
CA LEU A 53 -13.49 -13.93 10.69
C LEU A 53 -14.42 -14.84 9.87
N ARG A 54 -15.73 -14.58 9.90
CA ARG A 54 -16.69 -15.31 9.06
C ARG A 54 -16.46 -15.04 7.57
N ASN A 55 -16.22 -13.79 7.18
CA ASN A 55 -15.95 -13.42 5.79
C ASN A 55 -14.67 -14.08 5.27
N LEU A 56 -13.62 -14.17 6.09
CA LEU A 56 -12.39 -14.90 5.75
C LEU A 56 -12.62 -16.40 5.53
N ALA A 57 -13.61 -16.99 6.20
CA ALA A 57 -13.96 -18.40 6.01
C ALA A 57 -14.76 -18.65 4.72
N ILE A 58 -15.41 -17.62 4.17
CA ILE A 58 -16.28 -17.69 2.98
C ILE A 58 -15.55 -17.21 1.72
N MET A 59 -14.74 -16.16 1.84
CA MET A 59 -13.95 -15.62 0.73
C MET A 59 -12.54 -16.23 0.74
N PRO A 60 -12.08 -16.83 -0.37
CA PRO A 60 -10.72 -17.35 -0.45
C PRO A 60 -9.73 -16.20 -0.26
N GLY A 61 -8.89 -16.31 0.77
CA GLY A 61 -7.84 -15.33 1.07
C GLY A 61 -6.86 -15.23 -0.09
N GLY A 62 -6.97 -14.15 -0.86
CA GLY A 62 -6.08 -13.77 -1.94
C GLY A 62 -5.98 -12.25 -2.02
N PRO A 63 -5.09 -11.69 -2.84
CA PRO A 63 -5.03 -10.25 -3.05
C PRO A 63 -6.39 -9.77 -3.57
N ALA A 64 -7.15 -9.07 -2.72
CA ALA A 64 -8.34 -8.37 -3.14
C ALA A 64 -7.86 -7.13 -3.89
N ASP A 65 -8.05 -7.12 -5.20
CA ASP A 65 -7.84 -5.92 -6.01
C ASP A 65 -8.91 -4.89 -5.60
N PRO A 66 -8.56 -3.78 -4.93
CA PRO A 66 -9.54 -2.78 -4.52
C PRO A 66 -10.15 -2.03 -5.71
N ALA A 67 -9.56 -2.15 -6.91
CA ALA A 67 -10.11 -1.61 -8.14
C ALA A 67 -11.04 -2.61 -8.87
N ALA A 68 -11.14 -3.85 -8.40
CA ALA A 68 -12.04 -4.83 -9.00
C ALA A 68 -13.50 -4.46 -8.71
N PRO A 69 -14.39 -4.52 -9.72
CA PRO A 69 -15.82 -4.34 -9.51
C PRO A 69 -16.36 -5.36 -8.51
N LEU A 70 -17.31 -4.94 -7.66
CA LEU A 70 -18.04 -5.85 -6.78
C LEU A 70 -18.70 -6.97 -7.62
N PRO A 71 -18.60 -8.24 -7.20
CA PRO A 71 -19.26 -9.33 -7.93
C PRO A 71 -20.78 -9.14 -7.87
N ASP A 72 -21.45 -9.40 -8.99
CA ASP A 72 -22.91 -9.32 -9.09
C ASP A 72 -23.57 -10.28 -8.09
N SER A 73 -24.53 -9.76 -7.31
CA SER A 73 -25.28 -10.56 -6.35
C SER A 73 -26.13 -11.60 -7.10
N PRO A 74 -26.08 -12.90 -6.74
CA PRO A 74 -27.00 -13.87 -7.30
C PRO A 74 -28.42 -13.56 -6.81
N ARG A 75 -29.38 -13.57 -7.74
CA ARG A 75 -30.82 -13.43 -7.46
C ARG A 75 -31.36 -14.66 -6.73
#